data_AF-A0A257JC98-F1
#
_entry.id   AF-A0A257JC98-F1
#
_cell.length_a   1.000
_cell.length_b   1.000
_cell.length_c   1.000
_cell.angle_alpha   90.00
_cell.angle_beta   90.00
_cell.angle_gamma   90.00
#
_symmetry.space_group_name_H-M   'P 1'
#
loop_
_entity.id
_entity.type
_entity.pdbx_description
1 polymer ?
#
loop_
_entity_poly.entity_id
_entity_poly.type
_entity_poly.pdbx_seq_one_letter_code
_entity_poly.pdbx_strand_id
1 'polypeptide(L)'
;PKTLAQVFEGGRTGTMNPLMVLGIGAAVIGLIAFICFMERAQRRVLIQYPKRQTQRGMMQADKSFLPLKINTAGVIPPIFASSLLLMPLTLVQFAGQSATQDSATGDTILSITNALQHGSPLYMALYAFGIIFFCFFYTAVVFNPEETAENLKRYGGFVPGIRPGKNTENYLD
;
A
#
# COMPACT_ATOMS: atom_id res chain seq x y z
N PRO A 1 -1.77 24.66 -0.30
CA PRO A 1 -2.38 25.88 -0.89
C PRO A 1 -1.36 26.93 -1.37
N LYS A 2 -0.33 27.26 -0.57
CA LYS A 2 0.70 28.25 -0.93
C LYS A 2 1.54 27.84 -2.15
N THR A 3 1.88 26.56 -2.27
CA THR A 3 2.65 26.01 -3.40
C THR A 3 1.89 26.03 -4.72
N LEU A 4 0.58 25.74 -4.70
CA LEU A 4 -0.30 25.89 -5.87
C LEU A 4 -0.38 27.36 -6.31
N ALA A 5 -0.56 28.29 -5.37
CA ALA A 5 -0.56 29.72 -5.65
C ALA A 5 0.78 30.19 -6.26
N GLN A 6 1.91 29.70 -5.74
CA GLN A 6 3.24 29.98 -6.28
C GLN A 6 3.47 29.41 -7.69
N VAL A 7 2.92 28.24 -8.03
CA VAL A 7 3.00 27.67 -9.39
C VAL A 7 2.18 28.52 -10.39
N PHE A 8 0.99 28.98 -10.00
CA PHE A 8 0.17 29.87 -10.83
C PHE A 8 0.77 31.27 -10.97
N GLU A 9 1.36 31.82 -9.90
CA GLU A 9 2.09 33.09 -9.95
C GLU A 9 3.39 32.99 -10.76
N GLY A 10 4.10 31.86 -10.68
CA GLY A 10 5.30 31.57 -11.48
C GLY A 10 5.01 31.46 -12.97
N GLY A 11 3.85 30.88 -13.34
CA GLY A 11 3.36 30.88 -14.71
C GLY A 11 2.94 32.26 -15.22
N ARG A 12 2.40 33.13 -14.35
CA ARG A 12 2.01 34.52 -14.68
C ARG A 12 3.20 35.47 -14.78
N THR A 13 4.26 35.24 -14.00
CA THR A 13 5.47 36.07 -13.97
C THR A 13 6.50 35.68 -15.03
N GLY A 14 6.25 34.62 -15.82
CA GLY A 14 7.16 34.14 -16.88
C GLY A 14 8.46 33.51 -16.36
N THR A 15 8.56 33.27 -15.05
CA THR A 15 9.72 32.66 -14.38
C THR A 15 9.76 31.13 -14.56
N MET A 16 8.63 30.51 -14.89
CA MET A 16 8.53 29.10 -15.25
C MET A 16 7.90 28.91 -16.63
N ASN A 17 8.46 27.98 -17.42
CA ASN A 17 7.92 27.66 -18.74
C ASN A 17 6.47 27.14 -18.60
N PRO A 18 5.46 27.79 -19.21
CA PRO A 18 4.06 27.37 -19.12
C PRO A 18 3.84 25.91 -19.54
N LEU A 19 4.66 25.40 -20.46
CA LEU A 19 4.65 24.00 -20.89
C LEU A 19 5.00 23.03 -19.75
N MET A 20 5.92 23.41 -18.86
CA MET A 20 6.34 22.59 -17.72
C MET A 20 5.24 22.51 -16.66
N VAL A 21 4.53 23.61 -16.41
CA VAL A 21 3.39 23.65 -15.47
C VAL A 21 2.24 22.76 -15.97
N LEU A 22 1.91 22.86 -17.26
CA LEU A 22 0.94 21.96 -17.91
C LEU A 22 1.39 20.50 -17.86
N GLY A 23 2.68 20.24 -18.10
CA GLY A 23 3.27 18.90 -18.03
C GLY A 23 3.16 18.26 -16.65
N ILE A 24 3.45 19.01 -15.57
CA ILE A 24 3.29 18.53 -14.19
C ILE A 24 1.82 18.25 -13.89
N GLY A 25 0.90 19.14 -14.29
CA GLY A 25 -0.54 18.93 -14.12
C GLY A 25 -1.04 17.65 -14.80
N ALA A 26 -0.64 17.44 -16.05
CA ALA A 26 -0.95 16.22 -16.79
C ALA A 26 -0.35 14.96 -16.14
N ALA A 27 0.89 15.03 -15.65
CA ALA A 27 1.55 13.93 -14.96
C ALA A 27 0.82 13.56 -13.65
N VAL A 28 0.36 14.54 -12.87
CA VAL A 28 -0.40 14.30 -11.63
C VAL A 28 -1.73 13.61 -11.95
N ILE A 29 -2.47 14.09 -12.95
CA ILE A 29 -3.74 13.47 -13.36
C ILE A 29 -3.49 12.04 -13.87
N GLY A 30 -2.45 11.84 -14.69
CA GLY A 30 -2.06 10.53 -15.19
C GLY A 30 -1.68 9.56 -14.07
N LEU A 31 -0.92 10.02 -13.09
CA LEU A 31 -0.54 9.23 -11.91
C LEU A 31 -1.78 8.83 -11.10
N ILE A 32 -2.71 9.76 -10.84
CA ILE A 32 -3.94 9.47 -10.09
C ILE A 32 -4.80 8.46 -10.85
N ALA A 33 -4.97 8.65 -12.17
CA ALA A 33 -5.72 7.72 -13.01
C ALA A 33 -5.10 6.32 -12.99
N PHE A 34 -3.76 6.24 -13.04
CA PHE A 34 -3.02 4.98 -12.95
C PHE A 34 -3.20 4.30 -11.59
N ILE A 35 -3.11 5.04 -10.49
CA ILE A 35 -3.34 4.53 -9.14
C ILE A 35 -4.78 4.00 -9.02
N CYS A 36 -5.78 4.77 -9.44
CA CYS A 36 -7.18 4.33 -9.42
C CYS A 36 -7.42 3.09 -10.29
N PHE A 37 -6.73 2.97 -11.43
CA PHE A 37 -6.79 1.78 -12.26
C PHE A 37 -6.22 0.55 -11.53
N MET A 38 -5.07 0.68 -10.89
CA MET A 38 -4.47 -0.39 -10.11
C MET A 38 -5.27 -0.75 -8.85
N GLU A 39 -5.89 0.22 -8.16
CA GLU A 39 -6.76 -0.06 -7.02
C GLU A 39 -8.04 -0.79 -7.40
N ARG A 40 -8.57 -0.55 -8.61
CA ARG A 40 -9.75 -1.25 -9.12
C ARG A 40 -9.44 -2.65 -9.61
N ALA A 41 -8.18 -2.96 -9.86
CA ALA A 41 -7.75 -4.28 -10.27
C ALA A 41 -7.94 -5.27 -9.11
N GLN A 42 -8.82 -6.23 -9.34
CA GLN A 42 -9.17 -7.28 -8.38
C GLN A 42 -9.21 -8.62 -9.12
N ARG A 43 -8.66 -9.65 -8.50
CA ARG A 43 -8.81 -11.03 -8.95
C ARG A 43 -10.15 -11.55 -8.46
N ARG A 44 -11.04 -11.91 -9.38
CA ARG A 44 -12.37 -12.45 -9.06
C ARG A 44 -12.29 -13.96 -8.94
N VAL A 45 -12.37 -14.50 -7.72
CA VAL A 45 -12.44 -15.94 -7.47
C VAL A 45 -13.91 -16.36 -7.46
N LEU A 46 -14.29 -17.25 -8.39
CA LEU A 46 -15.67 -17.74 -8.51
C LEU A 46 -15.99 -18.72 -7.38
N ILE A 47 -17.11 -18.50 -6.69
CA ILE A 47 -17.67 -19.38 -5.67
C ILE A 47 -19.07 -19.78 -6.09
N GLN A 48 -19.41 -21.04 -5.88
CA GLN A 48 -20.75 -21.55 -6.13
C GLN A 48 -21.40 -21.97 -4.82
N TYR A 49 -22.65 -21.56 -4.63
CA TYR A 49 -23.51 -22.04 -3.55
C TYR A 49 -24.50 -23.03 -4.14
N PRO A 50 -24.37 -24.34 -3.84
CA PRO A 50 -25.30 -25.34 -4.33
C PRO A 50 -26.65 -25.14 -3.63
N LYS A 51 -27.67 -24.68 -4.38
CA LYS A 51 -29.06 -24.72 -3.91
C LYS A 51 -29.64 -26.10 -4.16
N ARG A 52 -30.38 -26.64 -3.17
CA ARG A 52 -31.14 -27.88 -3.36
C ARG A 52 -32.17 -27.67 -4.47
N GLN A 53 -32.23 -28.59 -5.44
CA GLN A 53 -33.32 -28.63 -6.39
C GLN A 53 -34.62 -28.97 -5.65
N THR A 54 -35.56 -28.04 -5.64
CA THR A 54 -36.92 -28.30 -5.19
C THR A 54 -37.70 -28.95 -6.34
N GLN A 55 -38.69 -29.79 -6.01
CA GLN A 55 -39.53 -30.55 -6.96
C GLN A 55 -40.25 -29.71 -8.04
N ARG A 56 -40.22 -28.38 -7.95
CA ARG A 56 -40.84 -27.41 -8.87
C ARG A 56 -39.88 -26.77 -9.90
N GLY A 57 -38.63 -27.23 -10.00
CA GLY A 57 -37.72 -26.83 -11.09
C GLY A 57 -36.24 -26.74 -10.69
N MET A 58 -35.37 -26.64 -11.70
CA MET A 58 -33.95 -26.34 -11.53
C MET A 58 -33.78 -24.93 -10.95
N MET A 59 -33.56 -24.81 -9.63
CA MET A 59 -32.96 -23.60 -9.07
C MET A 59 -31.49 -23.58 -9.48
N GLN A 60 -31.13 -22.58 -10.29
CA GLN A 60 -29.76 -22.35 -10.71
C GLN A 60 -28.89 -22.08 -9.49
N ALA A 61 -27.72 -22.73 -9.41
CA ALA A 61 -26.75 -22.44 -8.36
C ALA A 61 -26.34 -20.97 -8.46
N ASP A 62 -26.47 -20.23 -7.36
CA ASP A 62 -26.06 -18.83 -7.32
C ASP A 62 -24.53 -18.76 -7.45
N LYS A 63 -24.06 -18.09 -8.49
CA LYS A 63 -22.64 -17.79 -8.70
C LYS A 63 -22.33 -16.49 -7.96
N SER A 64 -21.45 -16.58 -6.99
CA SER A 64 -20.85 -15.41 -6.32
C SER A 64 -19.38 -15.31 -6.69
N PHE A 65 -18.77 -14.16 -6.42
CA PHE A 65 -17.33 -13.98 -6.56
C PHE A 65 -16.76 -13.38 -5.28
N LEU A 66 -15.65 -13.93 -4.80
CA LEU A 66 -14.82 -13.32 -3.77
C LEU A 66 -13.81 -12.39 -4.46
N PRO A 67 -13.89 -11.07 -4.24
CA PRO A 67 -12.92 -10.14 -4.80
C PRO A 67 -11.65 -10.14 -3.96
N LEU A 68 -10.54 -10.60 -4.53
CA LEU A 68 -9.20 -10.44 -3.95
C LEU A 68 -8.55 -9.21 -4.58
N LYS A 69 -8.39 -8.14 -3.79
CA LYS A 69 -7.70 -6.93 -4.24
C LYS A 69 -6.19 -7.20 -4.31
N ILE A 70 -5.51 -6.54 -5.26
CA ILE A 70 -4.04 -6.64 -5.39
C ILE A 70 -3.34 -6.10 -4.13
N ASN A 71 -3.86 -5.01 -3.56
CA ASN A 71 -3.39 -4.44 -2.30
C ASN A 71 -4.53 -4.43 -1.28
N THR A 72 -4.56 -5.42 -0.40
CA THR A 72 -5.51 -5.46 0.74
C THR A 72 -5.05 -4.55 1.89
N ALA A 73 -3.76 -4.26 1.97
CA ALA A 73 -3.16 -3.42 3.01
C ALA A 73 -3.41 -1.91 2.84
N GLY A 74 -3.75 -1.47 1.62
CA GLY A 74 -4.06 -0.08 1.31
C GLY A 74 -2.88 0.86 1.57
N VAL A 75 -3.12 1.94 2.33
CA VAL A 75 -2.18 3.05 2.56
C VAL A 75 -1.43 2.91 3.90
N ILE A 76 -1.77 1.92 4.71
CA ILE A 76 -1.23 1.77 6.08
C ILE A 76 0.27 1.43 6.09
N PRO A 77 0.78 0.48 5.26
CA PRO A 77 2.21 0.13 5.29
C PRO A 77 3.16 1.29 4.96
N PRO A 78 2.92 2.12 3.93
CA PRO A 78 3.75 3.30 3.68
C PRO A 78 3.76 4.32 4.81
N ILE A 79 2.64 4.46 5.55
CA ILE A 79 2.54 5.34 6.73
C ILE A 79 3.35 4.80 7.91
N PHE A 80 3.32 3.48 8.13
CA PHE A 80 4.16 2.86 9.17
C PHE A 80 5.64 2.96 8.81
N ALA A 81 6.01 2.70 7.56
CA ALA A 81 7.39 2.84 7.11
C ALA A 81 7.91 4.28 7.28
N SER A 82 7.09 5.29 6.95
CA SER A 82 7.50 6.70 7.09
C SER A 82 7.57 7.14 8.55
N SER A 83 6.61 6.76 9.40
CA SER A 83 6.64 7.09 10.83
C SER A 83 7.80 6.41 11.57
N LEU A 84 8.12 5.15 11.24
CA LEU A 84 9.25 4.41 11.80
C LEU A 84 10.59 5.08 11.44
N LEU A 85 10.76 5.58 10.22
CA LEU A 85 11.99 6.26 9.81
C LEU A 85 12.09 7.71 10.30
N LEU A 86 10.95 8.40 10.42
CA LEU A 86 10.92 9.78 10.91
C LEU A 86 11.25 9.87 12.41
N MET A 87 10.87 8.87 13.22
CA MET A 87 11.11 8.88 14.66
C MET A 87 12.60 8.93 15.07
N PRO A 88 13.50 8.07 14.56
CA PRO A 88 14.93 8.18 14.86
C PRO A 88 15.55 9.44 14.23
N LEU A 89 15.06 9.87 13.06
CA LEU A 89 15.50 11.11 12.43
C LEU A 89 15.24 12.34 13.29
N THR A 90 14.05 12.45 13.86
CA THR A 90 13.72 13.56 14.76
C THR A 90 14.55 13.49 16.03
N LEU A 91 14.70 12.31 16.65
CA LEU A 91 15.55 12.14 17.84
C LEU A 91 17.00 12.55 17.58
N VAL A 92 17.57 12.16 16.44
CA VAL A 92 18.93 12.52 16.03
C VAL A 92 19.04 14.03 15.77
N GLN A 93 18.03 14.66 15.15
CA GLN A 93 18.00 16.11 14.95
C GLN A 93 17.94 16.88 16.28
N PHE A 94 17.09 16.45 17.22
CA PHE A 94 16.99 17.06 18.55
C PHE A 94 18.26 16.83 19.40
N ALA A 95 18.85 15.63 19.32
CA ALA A 95 20.10 15.30 20.00
C ALA A 95 21.29 16.06 19.39
N GLY A 96 21.34 16.22 18.06
CA GLY A 96 22.35 17.00 17.36
C GLY A 96 22.27 18.51 17.63
N GLN A 97 21.08 19.03 17.94
CA GLN A 97 20.91 20.41 18.44
C GLN A 97 21.33 20.58 19.92
N SER A 98 21.34 19.50 20.69
CA SER A 98 21.71 19.50 22.12
C SER A 98 23.18 19.11 22.36
N ALA A 99 23.81 18.41 21.40
CA ALA A 99 25.21 18.02 21.46
C ALA A 99 26.10 19.13 20.89
N THR A 100 26.64 19.92 21.80
CA THR A 100 27.64 20.96 21.56
C THR A 100 28.80 20.44 20.70
N GLN A 101 29.26 21.28 19.78
CA GLN A 101 30.21 21.09 18.67
C GLN A 101 31.60 20.44 18.93
N ASP A 102 31.86 19.76 20.05
CA ASP A 102 33.25 19.51 20.48
C ASP A 102 33.58 18.07 20.94
N SER A 103 32.98 17.05 20.33
CA SER A 103 33.36 15.64 20.60
C SER A 103 33.15 14.76 19.36
N ALA A 104 33.98 13.74 19.18
CA ALA A 104 33.92 12.76 18.06
C ALA A 104 32.54 12.06 17.89
N THR A 105 31.70 12.14 18.91
CA THR A 105 30.28 11.75 18.89
C THR A 105 29.39 12.67 18.06
N GLY A 106 29.70 13.97 17.95
CA GLY A 106 28.97 14.92 17.10
C GLY A 106 29.12 14.62 15.60
N ASP A 107 30.33 14.27 15.16
CA ASP A 107 30.61 13.94 13.75
C ASP A 107 29.95 12.64 13.30
N THR A 108 29.87 11.64 14.19
CA THR A 108 29.16 10.38 13.91
C THR A 108 27.65 10.58 13.86
N ILE A 109 27.08 11.40 14.74
CA ILE A 109 25.66 11.79 14.73
C ILE A 109 25.33 12.59 13.46
N LEU A 110 26.20 13.52 13.05
CA LEU A 110 26.02 14.30 11.83
C LEU A 110 26.12 13.44 10.56
N SER A 111 27.05 12.48 10.55
CA SER A 111 27.19 11.49 9.46
C SER A 111 25.96 10.60 9.33
N ILE A 112 25.38 10.15 10.45
CA ILE A 112 24.13 9.38 10.49
C ILE A 112 22.95 10.25 10.03
N THR A 113 22.91 11.53 10.42
CA THR A 113 21.87 12.47 9.98
C THR A 113 21.91 12.69 8.48
N ASN A 114 23.09 12.90 7.90
CA ASN A 114 23.28 13.04 6.45
C ASN A 114 22.93 11.74 5.71
N ALA A 115 23.26 10.58 6.30
CA ALA A 115 22.94 9.28 5.74
C ALA A 115 21.43 8.94 5.81
N LEU A 116 20.69 9.49 6.77
CA LEU A 116 19.23 9.30 6.88
C LEU A 116 18.41 10.48 6.30
N GLN A 117 19.06 11.49 5.75
CA GLN A 117 18.34 12.63 5.17
C GLN A 117 17.52 12.21 3.93
N HIS A 118 16.36 12.86 3.76
CA HIS A 118 15.53 12.67 2.56
C HIS A 118 16.34 12.98 1.30
N GLY A 119 16.57 11.96 0.47
CA GLY A 119 17.39 12.06 -0.75
C GLY A 119 18.68 11.24 -0.70
N SER A 120 19.08 10.73 0.47
CA SER A 120 20.19 9.78 0.54
C SER A 120 19.76 8.40 -0.03
N PRO A 121 20.67 7.68 -0.73
CA PRO A 121 20.38 6.34 -1.21
C PRO A 121 20.04 5.36 -0.08
N LEU A 122 20.67 5.54 1.09
CA LEU A 122 20.46 4.71 2.27
C LEU A 122 19.05 4.90 2.86
N TYR A 123 18.57 6.15 2.96
CA TYR A 123 17.19 6.42 3.37
C TYR A 123 16.18 5.81 2.40
N MET A 124 16.39 5.97 1.09
CA MET A 124 15.52 5.39 0.07
C MET A 124 15.49 3.86 0.13
N ALA A 125 16.65 3.21 0.33
CA ALA A 125 16.74 1.77 0.46
C ALA A 125 16.02 1.25 1.72
N LEU A 126 16.26 1.88 2.88
CA LEU A 126 15.57 1.53 4.13
C LEU A 126 14.06 1.79 4.05
N TYR A 127 13.65 2.88 3.37
CA TYR A 127 12.24 3.19 3.18
C TYR A 127 11.56 2.18 2.26
N ALA A 128 12.17 1.84 1.12
CA ALA A 128 11.66 0.82 0.22
C ALA A 128 11.57 -0.55 0.91
N PHE A 129 12.61 -0.94 1.65
CA PHE A 129 12.60 -2.17 2.43
C PHE A 129 11.51 -2.16 3.50
N GLY A 130 11.35 -1.05 4.24
CA GLY A 130 10.30 -0.88 5.24
C GLY A 130 8.91 -1.00 4.62
N ILE A 131 8.66 -0.38 3.47
CA ILE A 131 7.38 -0.51 2.75
C ILE A 131 7.11 -1.98 2.40
N ILE A 132 8.08 -2.68 1.82
CA ILE A 132 7.92 -4.08 1.41
C ILE A 132 7.62 -4.95 2.65
N PHE A 133 8.43 -4.80 3.69
CA PHE A 133 8.27 -5.56 4.94
C PHE A 133 6.90 -5.34 5.58
N PHE A 134 6.48 -4.09 5.78
CA PHE A 134 5.18 -3.79 6.38
C PHE A 134 4.02 -4.18 5.46
N CYS A 135 4.20 -4.14 4.14
CA CYS A 135 3.16 -4.56 3.19
C CYS A 135 2.87 -6.05 3.33
N PHE A 136 3.91 -6.89 3.34
CA PHE A 136 3.76 -8.34 3.56
C PHE A 136 3.24 -8.66 4.95
N PHE A 137 3.83 -8.05 5.98
CA PHE A 137 3.43 -8.28 7.38
C PHE A 137 1.97 -7.90 7.62
N TYR A 138 1.56 -6.70 7.21
CA TYR A 138 0.19 -6.24 7.44
C TYR A 138 -0.84 -7.03 6.61
N THR A 139 -0.49 -7.39 5.36
CA THR A 139 -1.37 -8.22 4.53
C THR A 139 -1.63 -9.59 5.16
N ALA A 140 -0.58 -10.25 5.67
CA ALA A 140 -0.71 -11.54 6.33
C ALA A 140 -1.50 -11.49 7.64
N VAL A 141 -1.43 -10.37 8.38
CA VAL A 141 -2.20 -10.18 9.63
C VAL A 141 -3.69 -9.93 9.35
N VAL A 142 -4.02 -9.22 8.27
CA VAL A 142 -5.41 -8.87 7.95
C VAL A 142 -6.13 -9.98 7.18
N PHE A 143 -5.45 -10.68 6.28
CA PHE A 143 -6.05 -11.74 5.47
C PHE A 143 -5.70 -13.11 6.06
N ASN A 144 -6.69 -13.73 6.72
CA ASN A 144 -6.57 -15.11 7.20
C ASN A 144 -7.24 -16.08 6.18
N PRO A 145 -6.46 -16.82 5.37
CA PRO A 145 -7.02 -17.75 4.38
C PRO A 145 -7.72 -18.96 5.04
N GLU A 146 -7.29 -19.38 6.23
CA GLU A 146 -7.88 -20.51 6.97
C GLU A 146 -9.31 -20.16 7.40
N GLU A 147 -9.48 -18.99 8.03
CA GLU A 147 -10.79 -18.51 8.47
C GLU A 147 -11.72 -18.26 7.28
N THR A 148 -11.18 -17.70 6.17
CA THR A 148 -11.96 -17.44 4.96
C THR A 148 -12.45 -18.76 4.33
N ALA A 149 -11.60 -19.79 4.27
CA ALA A 149 -11.95 -21.10 3.76
C ALA A 149 -12.96 -21.83 4.66
N GLU A 150 -12.83 -21.71 5.98
CA GLU A 150 -13.77 -22.29 6.93
C GLU A 150 -15.14 -21.60 6.83
N ASN A 151 -15.18 -20.27 6.74
CA ASN A 151 -16.41 -19.51 6.53
C ASN A 151 -17.10 -19.93 5.22
N LEU A 152 -16.35 -20.09 4.11
CA LEU A 152 -16.91 -20.61 2.86
C LEU A 152 -17.56 -21.98 3.06
N LYS A 153 -16.89 -22.90 3.75
CA LYS A 153 -17.42 -24.23 4.06
C LYS A 153 -18.68 -24.16 4.94
N ARG A 154 -18.69 -23.31 5.97
CA ARG A 154 -19.84 -23.11 6.88
C ARG A 154 -21.07 -22.56 6.17
N TYR A 155 -20.89 -21.63 5.23
CA TYR A 155 -21.97 -21.09 4.39
C TYR A 155 -22.32 -21.98 3.18
N GLY A 156 -21.71 -23.16 3.06
CA GLY A 156 -21.97 -24.12 1.97
C GLY A 156 -21.42 -23.67 0.61
N GLY A 157 -20.59 -22.64 0.56
CA GLY A 157 -19.91 -22.17 -0.65
C GLY A 157 -18.65 -22.99 -0.93
N PHE A 158 -18.37 -23.25 -2.20
CA PHE A 158 -17.12 -23.88 -2.62
C PHE A 158 -16.57 -23.28 -3.90
N VAL A 159 -15.25 -23.33 -4.04
CA VAL A 159 -14.57 -22.98 -5.30
C VAL A 159 -14.66 -24.18 -6.25
N PRO A 160 -15.22 -24.03 -7.46
CA PRO A 160 -15.34 -25.14 -8.41
C PRO A 160 -13.98 -25.79 -8.68
N GLY A 161 -13.93 -27.13 -8.56
CA GLY A 161 -12.70 -27.91 -8.78
C GLY A 161 -11.81 -28.10 -7.55
N ILE A 162 -12.13 -27.47 -6.40
CA ILE A 162 -11.33 -27.57 -5.17
C ILE A 162 -12.21 -28.09 -4.02
N ARG A 163 -11.69 -29.06 -3.26
CA ARG A 163 -12.40 -29.60 -2.10
C ARG A 163 -12.47 -28.54 -0.97
N PRO A 164 -13.64 -28.30 -0.35
CA PRO A 164 -13.77 -27.35 0.75
C PRO A 164 -12.89 -27.70 1.96
N GLY A 165 -12.31 -26.69 2.61
CA GLY A 165 -11.40 -26.85 3.76
C GLY A 165 -9.96 -26.55 3.38
N LYS A 166 -9.01 -27.40 3.81
CA LYS A 166 -7.55 -27.18 3.66
C LYS A 166 -7.11 -26.92 2.21
N ASN A 167 -7.73 -27.56 1.23
CA ASN A 167 -7.39 -27.33 -0.18
C ASN A 167 -7.86 -25.96 -0.69
N THR A 168 -8.91 -25.39 -0.09
CA THR A 168 -9.38 -24.03 -0.42
C THR A 168 -8.47 -22.98 0.24
N GLU A 169 -8.01 -23.23 1.47
CA GLU A 169 -7.01 -22.40 2.15
C GLU A 169 -5.71 -22.33 1.33
N ASN A 170 -5.12 -23.47 0.96
CA ASN A 170 -3.90 -23.53 0.16
C ASN A 170 -4.03 -22.92 -1.25
N TYR A 171 -5.26 -22.67 -1.72
CA TYR A 171 -5.51 -22.01 -3.00
C TYR A 171 -5.68 -20.48 -2.85
N LEU A 172 -6.05 -20.04 -1.64
CA LEU A 172 -6.25 -18.63 -1.30
C LEU A 172 -4.98 -17.98 -0.74
N ASP A 173 -4.09 -18.77 -0.13
CA ASP A 173 -2.71 -18.41 0.18
C ASP A 173 -1.86 -18.29 -1.10
#